data_AF-A0A355M4P6-F1
#
_entry.id   AF-A0A355M4P6-F1
#
_cell.length_a   1.000
_cell.length_b   1.000
_cell.length_c   1.000
_cell.angle_alpha   90.00
_cell.angle_beta   90.00
_cell.angle_gamma   90.00
#
_symmetry.space_group_name_H-M   'P 1'
#
loop_
_entity.id
_entity.type
_entity.pdbx_description
1 polymer ?
#
loop_
_entity_poly.entity_id
_entity_poly.type
_entity_poly.pdbx_seq_one_letter_code
_entity_poly.pdbx_strand_id
1 'polypeptide(L)'
;MSIYYLVSSLPSFSFGDKPFYTSESFIRLCTDWVNDSDMKELESISLTARERYSGQSPFALKWYKLIGAIANSTVKLRAAKLNRDSSELLKEQKVIYSDIDKAVQDAFAAENPMEKEKKLDRLKWFVLDSLEVGHFFDFDKLCIYKLRILLSEKWLARKEAEGIKNLDKALAILYTPSEEK
;
A
#
# COMPACT_ATOMS: atom_id res chain seq x y z
N MET A 1 -0.92 7.83 29.18
CA MET A 1 -1.72 8.78 28.37
C MET A 1 -2.78 7.99 27.62
N SER A 2 -3.97 8.56 27.38
CA SER A 2 -5.09 7.79 26.78
C SER A 2 -5.08 7.89 25.26
N ILE A 3 -4.89 6.76 24.57
CA ILE A 3 -4.90 6.65 23.09
C ILE A 3 -6.18 7.24 22.45
N TYR A 4 -7.28 7.25 23.20
CA TYR A 4 -8.56 7.84 22.82
C TYR A 4 -8.45 9.33 22.46
N TYR A 5 -7.68 10.11 23.23
CA TYR A 5 -7.52 11.53 22.95
C TYR A 5 -6.76 11.77 21.65
N LEU A 6 -5.65 11.06 21.46
CA LEU A 6 -4.86 11.14 20.24
C LEU A 6 -5.74 10.84 19.02
N VAL A 7 -6.41 9.69 19.02
CA VAL A 7 -7.27 9.27 17.90
C VAL A 7 -8.39 10.29 17.63
N SER A 8 -9.02 10.83 18.67
CA SER A 8 -10.09 11.83 18.53
C SER A 8 -9.59 13.16 17.97
N SER A 9 -8.32 13.50 18.18
CA SER A 9 -7.70 14.73 17.69
C SER A 9 -7.20 14.65 16.25
N LEU A 10 -7.19 13.45 15.65
CA LEU A 10 -6.68 13.26 14.30
C LEU A 10 -7.64 13.87 13.26
N PRO A 11 -7.16 14.77 12.38
CA PRO A 11 -7.98 15.33 11.32
C PRO A 11 -8.24 14.28 10.24
N SER A 12 -9.47 14.24 9.72
CA SER A 12 -9.82 13.37 8.59
C SER A 12 -9.34 13.95 7.27
N PHE A 13 -9.02 13.08 6.32
CA PHE A 13 -8.68 13.46 4.93
C PHE A 13 -9.05 12.33 3.96
N SER A 14 -9.27 12.68 2.71
CA SER A 14 -9.68 11.74 1.66
C SER A 14 -8.49 11.34 0.78
N PHE A 15 -8.68 10.28 -0.01
CA PHE A 15 -7.69 9.86 -1.01
C PHE A 15 -7.43 10.99 -2.02
N GLY A 16 -6.16 11.39 -2.15
CA GLY A 16 -5.72 12.46 -3.04
C GLY A 16 -5.55 13.82 -2.34
N ASP A 17 -6.04 13.95 -1.11
CA ASP A 17 -5.80 15.15 -0.30
C ASP A 17 -4.37 15.16 0.25
N LYS A 18 -3.87 16.37 0.52
CA LYS A 18 -2.62 16.55 1.26
C LYS A 18 -2.85 16.18 2.73
N PRO A 19 -2.08 15.23 3.30
CA PRO A 19 -2.25 14.86 4.70
C PRO A 19 -1.76 15.99 5.60
N PHE A 20 -2.35 16.12 6.79
CA PHE A 20 -1.97 17.11 7.80
C PHE A 20 -0.60 16.83 8.42
N TYR A 21 -0.17 15.58 8.39
CA TYR A 21 1.10 15.10 8.92
C TYR A 21 1.86 14.37 7.82
N THR A 22 3.19 14.49 7.84
CA THR A 22 4.05 13.52 7.16
C THR A 22 4.12 12.22 7.96
N SER A 23 4.47 11.11 7.33
CA SER A 23 4.62 9.82 8.00
C SER A 23 5.62 9.89 9.16
N GLU A 24 6.72 10.64 9.00
CA GLU A 24 7.70 10.88 10.06
C GLU A 24 7.13 11.71 11.22
N SER A 25 6.45 12.82 10.93
CA SER A 25 5.85 13.67 11.97
C SER A 25 4.74 12.95 12.73
N PHE A 26 3.99 12.08 12.05
CA PHE A 26 2.94 11.27 12.67
C PHE A 26 3.52 10.21 13.62
N ILE A 27 4.59 9.53 13.23
CA ILE A 27 5.33 8.60 14.10
C ILE A 27 5.79 9.31 15.37
N ARG A 28 6.39 10.51 15.24
CA ARG A 28 6.82 11.33 16.39
C ARG A 28 5.65 11.74 17.28
N LEU A 29 4.50 12.07 16.69
CA LEU A 29 3.28 12.40 17.43
C LEU A 29 2.79 11.21 18.27
N CYS A 30 2.92 9.98 17.77
CA CYS A 30 2.46 8.77 18.46
C CYS A 30 3.38 8.31 19.60
N THR A 31 4.65 8.74 19.64
CA THR A 31 5.69 8.22 20.57
C THR A 31 5.27 8.29 22.04
N ASP A 32 4.61 9.37 22.45
CA ASP A 32 4.20 9.57 23.86
C ASP A 32 2.89 8.82 24.23
N TRP A 33 2.24 8.18 23.26
CA TRP A 33 0.88 7.63 23.40
C TRP A 33 0.79 6.12 23.30
N VAL A 34 1.82 5.45 22.77
CA VAL A 34 1.85 4.00 22.55
C VAL A 34 3.04 3.36 23.28
N ASN A 35 2.96 2.06 23.55
CA ASN A 35 4.08 1.32 24.12
C ASN A 35 5.14 0.98 23.04
N ASP A 36 6.31 0.52 23.45
CA ASP A 36 7.42 0.21 22.53
C ASP A 36 7.09 -0.87 21.48
N SER A 37 6.23 -1.83 21.81
CA SER A 37 5.82 -2.89 20.88
C SER A 37 4.95 -2.32 19.76
N ASP A 38 3.94 -1.54 20.14
CA ASP A 38 3.05 -0.82 19.24
C ASP A 38 3.84 0.20 18.41
N MET A 39 4.83 0.87 19.00
CA MET A 39 5.68 1.81 18.27
C MET A 39 6.49 1.11 17.17
N LYS A 40 7.12 -0.03 17.47
CA LYS A 40 7.85 -0.85 16.47
C LYS A 40 6.93 -1.35 15.36
N GLU A 41 5.71 -1.72 15.70
CA GLU A 41 4.72 -2.10 14.71
C GLU A 41 4.35 -0.91 13.82
N LEU A 42 4.04 0.23 14.43
CA LEU A 42 3.69 1.44 13.73
C LEU A 42 4.83 1.90 12.83
N GLU A 43 6.10 1.74 13.19
CA GLU A 43 7.24 2.04 12.33
C GLU A 43 7.38 1.07 11.16
N SER A 44 7.20 -0.23 11.41
CA SER A 44 7.42 -1.29 10.42
C SER A 44 6.29 -1.46 9.41
N ILE A 45 5.06 -1.03 9.72
CA ILE A 45 3.92 -1.16 8.82
C ILE A 45 4.09 -0.32 7.55
N SER A 46 3.76 -0.89 6.39
CA SER A 46 4.01 -0.29 5.08
C SER A 46 2.98 -0.69 4.01
N LEU A 47 3.04 -0.03 2.84
CA LEU A 47 2.11 -0.25 1.71
C LEU A 47 2.38 -1.52 0.91
N THR A 48 3.48 -2.21 1.18
CA THR A 48 3.93 -3.40 0.46
C THR A 48 4.33 -4.46 1.46
N ALA A 49 3.97 -5.71 1.21
CA ALA A 49 4.45 -6.83 2.02
C ALA A 49 5.98 -6.94 1.90
N ARG A 50 6.72 -6.34 2.85
CA ARG A 50 8.16 -6.50 3.00
C ARG A 50 8.44 -7.87 3.61
N GLU A 51 9.48 -8.55 3.12
CA GLU A 51 9.95 -9.83 3.68
C GLU A 51 10.34 -9.73 5.17
N ARG A 52 10.66 -8.52 5.65
CA ARG A 52 11.09 -8.25 7.03
C ARG A 52 10.02 -7.62 7.91
N TYR A 53 8.74 -7.78 7.60
CA TYR A 53 7.70 -7.36 8.54
C TYR A 53 7.71 -8.31 9.74
N SER A 54 8.09 -7.80 10.92
CA SER A 54 8.19 -8.57 12.17
C SER A 54 6.99 -8.38 13.10
N GLY A 55 6.06 -7.48 12.76
CA GLY A 55 4.89 -7.22 13.59
C GLY A 55 3.89 -8.38 13.51
N GLN A 56 3.14 -8.58 14.59
CA GLN A 56 2.25 -9.72 14.76
C GLN A 56 0.79 -9.30 15.02
N SER A 57 0.45 -8.00 14.90
CA SER A 57 -0.94 -7.62 15.16
C SER A 57 -1.92 -8.31 14.22
N PRO A 58 -3.13 -8.63 14.72
CA PRO A 58 -4.21 -9.12 13.88
C PRO A 58 -4.53 -8.18 12.72
N PHE A 59 -4.45 -6.86 12.93
CA PHE A 59 -4.68 -5.87 11.88
C PHE A 59 -3.65 -5.98 10.75
N ALA A 60 -2.36 -5.95 11.09
CA ALA A 60 -1.33 -5.98 10.08
C ALA A 60 -1.32 -7.30 9.30
N LEU A 61 -1.56 -8.43 9.95
CA LEU A 61 -1.71 -9.72 9.28
C LEU A 61 -2.86 -9.68 8.25
N LYS A 62 -4.02 -9.11 8.61
CA LYS A 62 -5.14 -8.92 7.67
C LYS A 62 -4.76 -7.99 6.51
N TRP A 63 -4.14 -6.85 6.81
CA TRP A 63 -3.66 -5.89 5.81
C TRP A 63 -2.70 -6.55 4.81
N TYR A 64 -1.65 -7.22 5.29
CA TYR A 64 -0.65 -7.89 4.46
C TYR A 64 -1.24 -9.04 3.63
N LYS A 65 -2.25 -9.74 4.16
CA LYS A 65 -2.97 -10.76 3.40
C LYS A 65 -3.74 -10.15 2.22
N LEU A 66 -4.47 -9.06 2.44
CA LEU A 66 -5.28 -8.39 1.41
C LEU A 66 -4.41 -7.73 0.33
N ILE A 67 -3.34 -7.04 0.70
CA ILE A 67 -2.40 -6.48 -0.29
C ILE A 67 -1.59 -7.57 -1.00
N GLY A 68 -1.34 -8.71 -0.35
CA GLY A 68 -0.84 -9.92 -0.98
C GLY A 68 -1.79 -10.45 -2.05
N ALA A 69 -3.11 -10.43 -1.81
CA ALA A 69 -4.11 -10.80 -2.80
C ALA A 69 -4.12 -9.84 -4.00
N ILE A 70 -4.06 -8.53 -3.76
CA ILE A 70 -3.92 -7.52 -4.83
C ILE A 70 -2.66 -7.79 -5.67
N ALA A 71 -1.53 -8.07 -5.01
CA ALA A 71 -0.26 -8.36 -5.67
C ALA A 71 -0.33 -9.64 -6.51
N ASN A 72 -0.87 -10.73 -5.96
CA ASN A 72 -1.07 -11.99 -6.69
C ASN A 72 -1.94 -11.80 -7.93
N SER A 73 -3.06 -11.08 -7.80
CA SER A 73 -3.96 -10.79 -8.92
C SER A 73 -3.26 -9.98 -10.01
N THR A 74 -2.47 -8.98 -9.61
CA THR A 74 -1.63 -8.18 -10.50
C THR A 74 -0.59 -9.04 -11.23
N VAL A 75 0.05 -9.97 -10.53
CA VAL A 75 1.04 -10.91 -11.10
C VAL A 75 0.38 -11.83 -12.12
N LYS A 76 -0.78 -12.42 -11.81
CA LYS A 76 -1.53 -13.27 -12.74
C LYS A 76 -1.86 -12.55 -14.05
N LEU A 77 -2.37 -11.32 -13.97
CA LEU A 77 -2.71 -10.53 -15.16
C LEU A 77 -1.48 -10.17 -16.00
N ARG A 78 -0.36 -9.83 -15.35
CA ARG A 78 0.90 -9.54 -16.06
C ARG A 78 1.47 -10.78 -16.73
N ALA A 79 1.48 -11.91 -16.04
CA ALA A 79 2.00 -13.18 -16.55
C ALA A 79 1.17 -13.70 -17.73
N ALA A 80 -0.17 -13.62 -17.63
CA ALA A 80 -1.08 -13.95 -18.72
C ALA A 80 -0.81 -13.08 -19.96
N LYS A 81 -0.62 -11.77 -19.79
CA LYS A 81 -0.28 -10.87 -20.90
C LYS A 81 1.06 -11.21 -21.56
N LEU A 82 2.02 -11.75 -20.80
CA LEU A 82 3.35 -12.10 -21.27
C LEU A 82 3.50 -13.58 -21.66
N ASN A 83 2.42 -14.38 -21.60
CA ASN A 83 2.45 -15.84 -21.77
C ASN A 83 3.54 -16.52 -20.90
N ARG A 84 3.70 -16.07 -19.65
CA ARG A 84 4.64 -16.65 -18.67
C ARG A 84 3.89 -17.38 -17.58
N ASP A 85 4.52 -18.40 -17.00
CA ASP A 85 4.04 -18.99 -15.76
C ASP A 85 4.28 -18.02 -14.59
N SER A 86 3.33 -17.98 -13.66
CA SER A 86 3.38 -17.17 -12.44
C SER A 86 3.30 -18.00 -11.16
N SER A 87 3.13 -19.32 -11.27
CA SER A 87 2.92 -20.23 -10.14
C SER A 87 3.92 -20.01 -8.99
N GLU A 88 5.20 -19.86 -9.32
CA GLU A 88 6.30 -19.62 -8.37
C GLU A 88 6.30 -18.23 -7.72
N LEU A 89 5.65 -17.24 -8.34
CA LEU A 89 5.58 -15.86 -7.85
C LEU A 89 4.36 -15.59 -6.96
N LEU A 90 3.40 -16.52 -6.92
CA LEU A 90 2.18 -16.36 -6.14
C LEU A 90 2.44 -16.64 -4.66
N LYS A 91 2.05 -15.69 -3.81
CA LYS A 91 2.01 -15.92 -2.36
C LYS A 91 0.86 -16.86 -2.03
N GLU A 92 1.06 -17.79 -1.10
CA GLU A 92 -0.01 -18.68 -0.65
C GLU A 92 -1.19 -17.86 -0.08
N GLN A 93 -2.40 -18.17 -0.55
CA GLN A 93 -3.63 -17.54 -0.10
C GLN A 93 -4.65 -18.63 0.20
N LYS A 94 -5.05 -18.74 1.47
CA LYS A 94 -6.08 -19.70 1.92
C LYS A 94 -7.50 -19.31 1.52
N VAL A 95 -7.71 -18.06 1.12
CA VAL A 95 -9.02 -17.49 0.81
C VAL A 95 -8.96 -16.86 -0.57
N ILE A 96 -9.99 -17.09 -1.37
CA ILE A 96 -10.18 -16.45 -2.66
C ILE A 96 -10.90 -15.12 -2.44
N TYR A 97 -10.34 -14.03 -2.96
CA TYR A 97 -10.89 -12.68 -2.84
C TYR A 97 -11.42 -12.20 -4.19
N SER A 98 -12.61 -12.69 -4.58
CA SER A 98 -13.20 -12.40 -5.90
C SER A 98 -13.39 -10.91 -6.18
N ASP A 99 -13.72 -10.12 -5.16
CA ASP A 99 -13.96 -8.68 -5.34
C ASP A 99 -12.65 -7.92 -5.55
N ILE A 100 -11.56 -8.36 -4.91
CA ILE A 100 -10.21 -7.86 -5.16
C ILE A 100 -9.79 -8.21 -6.59
N ASP A 101 -10.03 -9.45 -7.03
CA ASP A 101 -9.67 -9.88 -8.38
C ASP A 101 -10.40 -9.05 -9.45
N LYS A 102 -11.71 -8.82 -9.29
CA LYS A 102 -12.49 -7.94 -10.18
C LYS A 102 -11.95 -6.51 -10.18
N ALA A 103 -11.71 -5.92 -9.01
CA ALA A 103 -11.20 -4.55 -8.93
C ALA A 103 -9.80 -4.41 -9.55
N VAL A 104 -8.95 -5.44 -9.45
CA VAL A 104 -7.65 -5.46 -10.12
C VAL A 104 -7.80 -5.61 -11.64
N GLN A 105 -8.74 -6.43 -12.12
CA GLN A 105 -9.05 -6.51 -13.55
C GLN A 105 -9.52 -5.16 -14.12
N ASP A 106 -10.43 -4.47 -13.41
CA ASP A 106 -10.93 -3.15 -13.78
C ASP A 106 -9.82 -2.07 -13.78
N ALA A 107 -8.84 -2.21 -12.89
CA ALA A 107 -7.64 -1.38 -12.89
C ALA A 107 -6.79 -1.66 -14.14
N PHE A 108 -6.61 -2.93 -14.50
CA PHE A 108 -5.81 -3.34 -15.65
C PHE A 108 -6.43 -2.99 -17.01
N ALA A 109 -7.75 -2.85 -17.06
CA ALA A 109 -8.50 -2.37 -18.22
C ALA A 109 -8.28 -0.86 -18.51
N ALA A 110 -7.72 -0.10 -17.57
CA ALA A 110 -7.38 1.31 -17.84
C ALA A 110 -6.27 1.42 -18.90
N GLU A 111 -6.48 2.33 -19.86
CA GLU A 111 -5.58 2.57 -20.99
C GLU A 111 -4.24 3.18 -20.55
N ASN A 112 -4.30 4.18 -19.67
CA ASN A 112 -3.12 4.87 -19.15
C ASN A 112 -2.53 4.13 -17.92
N PRO A 113 -1.21 3.85 -17.89
CA PRO A 113 -0.52 3.32 -16.71
C PRO A 113 -0.76 4.10 -15.41
N MET A 114 -0.87 5.43 -15.47
CA MET A 114 -1.14 6.26 -14.30
C MET A 114 -2.53 6.00 -13.71
N GLU A 115 -3.55 5.89 -14.57
CA GLU A 115 -4.92 5.59 -14.13
C GLU A 115 -5.03 4.17 -13.57
N LYS A 116 -4.31 3.21 -14.15
CA LYS A 116 -4.18 1.86 -13.59
C LYS A 116 -3.61 1.88 -12.18
N GLU A 117 -2.52 2.63 -11.97
CA GLU A 117 -1.91 2.74 -10.65
C GLU A 117 -2.83 3.45 -9.64
N LYS A 118 -3.53 4.51 -10.09
CA LYS A 118 -4.52 5.23 -9.30
C LYS A 118 -5.67 4.33 -8.85
N LYS A 119 -6.20 3.48 -9.75
CA LYS A 119 -7.23 2.49 -9.40
C LYS A 119 -6.72 1.45 -8.40
N LEU A 120 -5.48 0.95 -8.55
CA LEU A 120 -4.88 0.01 -7.60
C LEU A 120 -4.66 0.64 -6.21
N ASP A 121 -4.23 1.89 -6.13
CA ASP A 121 -4.05 2.57 -4.84
C ASP A 121 -5.40 3.00 -4.22
N ARG A 122 -6.42 3.33 -5.02
CA ARG A 122 -7.79 3.49 -4.52
C ARG A 122 -8.34 2.20 -3.95
N LEU A 123 -8.06 1.05 -4.56
CA LEU A 123 -8.44 -0.26 -4.01
C LEU A 123 -7.78 -0.50 -2.64
N LYS A 124 -6.50 -0.15 -2.48
CA LYS A 124 -5.82 -0.22 -1.17
C LYS A 124 -6.48 0.69 -0.14
N TRP A 125 -6.88 1.90 -0.54
CA TRP A 125 -7.60 2.81 0.34
C TRP A 125 -8.95 2.23 0.77
N PHE A 126 -9.72 1.67 -0.17
CA PHE A 126 -10.98 0.99 0.14
C PHE A 126 -10.78 -0.20 1.10
N VAL A 127 -9.69 -0.96 0.93
CA VAL A 127 -9.32 -2.01 1.89
C VAL A 127 -9.08 -1.43 3.28
N LEU A 128 -8.40 -0.28 3.41
CA LEU A 128 -8.23 0.39 4.70
C LEU A 128 -9.57 0.80 5.32
N ASP A 129 -10.49 1.35 4.51
CA ASP A 129 -11.84 1.71 4.97
C ASP A 129 -12.59 0.48 5.51
N SER A 130 -12.48 -0.65 4.82
CA SER A 130 -13.10 -1.92 5.25
C SER A 130 -12.49 -2.49 6.53
N LEU A 131 -11.17 -2.32 6.71
CA LEU A 131 -10.45 -2.77 7.91
C LEU A 131 -10.67 -1.83 9.10
N GLU A 132 -11.12 -0.60 8.88
CA GLU A 132 -11.42 0.35 9.95
C GLU A 132 -12.73 0.05 10.68
N VAL A 133 -13.64 -0.70 10.06
CA VAL A 133 -14.95 -0.99 10.64
C VAL A 133 -14.78 -1.68 12.00
N GLY A 134 -15.26 -1.03 13.06
CA GLY A 134 -15.16 -1.50 14.45
C GLY A 134 -13.96 -0.96 15.24
N HIS A 135 -13.04 -0.26 14.59
CA HIS A 135 -11.82 0.31 15.18
C HIS A 135 -11.96 1.83 15.38
N PHE A 136 -12.61 2.22 16.47
CA PHE A 136 -12.91 3.64 16.74
C PHE A 136 -11.81 4.37 17.50
N PHE A 137 -11.22 3.74 18.53
CA PHE A 137 -10.27 4.38 19.46
C PHE A 137 -9.20 3.41 19.95
N ASP A 138 -8.55 2.70 19.02
CA ASP A 138 -7.52 1.72 19.32
C ASP A 138 -6.24 1.96 18.51
N PHE A 139 -5.25 1.09 18.73
CA PHE A 139 -3.98 1.15 18.03
C PHE A 139 -4.12 0.87 16.53
N ASP A 140 -5.02 -0.03 16.14
CA ASP A 140 -5.27 -0.38 14.74
C ASP A 140 -5.70 0.87 13.93
N LYS A 141 -6.49 1.76 14.55
CA LYS A 141 -6.85 3.05 13.96
C LYS A 141 -5.63 3.94 13.66
N LEU A 142 -4.58 3.91 14.49
CA LEU A 142 -3.32 4.63 14.23
C LEU A 142 -2.55 4.02 13.06
N CYS A 143 -2.50 2.68 12.99
CA CYS A 143 -1.91 1.95 11.87
C CYS A 143 -2.61 2.29 10.54
N ILE A 144 -3.94 2.29 10.53
CA ILE A 144 -4.76 2.69 9.36
C ILE A 144 -4.44 4.14 8.95
N TYR A 145 -4.39 5.05 9.92
CA TYR A 145 -4.09 6.45 9.65
C TYR A 145 -2.70 6.64 9.05
N LYS A 146 -1.67 5.95 9.57
CA LYS A 146 -0.32 5.95 8.98
C LYS A 146 -0.34 5.44 7.53
N LEU A 147 -1.04 4.34 7.26
CA LEU A 147 -1.12 3.77 5.91
C LEU A 147 -1.80 4.73 4.93
N ARG A 148 -2.81 5.49 5.36
CA ARG A 148 -3.42 6.55 4.56
C ARG A 148 -2.45 7.69 4.27
N ILE A 149 -1.66 8.13 5.27
CA ILE A 149 -0.62 9.14 5.06
C ILE A 149 0.37 8.65 4.00
N LEU A 150 0.86 7.41 4.14
CA LEU A 150 1.82 6.83 3.18
C LEU A 150 1.25 6.77 1.75
N LEU A 151 -0.04 6.42 1.59
CA LEU A 151 -0.70 6.46 0.29
C LEU A 151 -0.72 7.88 -0.27
N SER A 152 -1.12 8.88 0.52
CA SER A 152 -1.14 10.28 0.06
C SER A 152 0.25 10.82 -0.25
N GLU A 153 1.25 10.55 0.58
CA GLU A 153 2.64 10.93 0.34
C GLU A 153 3.18 10.35 -0.97
N LYS A 154 2.86 9.07 -1.26
CA LYS A 154 3.21 8.43 -2.53
C LYS A 154 2.67 9.22 -3.74
N TRP A 155 1.47 9.78 -3.64
CA TRP A 155 0.87 10.56 -4.73
C TRP A 155 1.40 11.99 -4.80
N LEU A 156 1.64 12.64 -3.65
CA LEU A 156 2.23 13.98 -3.60
C LEU A 156 3.68 14.03 -4.09
N ALA A 157 4.44 12.95 -3.87
CA ALA A 157 5.82 12.86 -4.33
C ALA A 157 5.95 12.80 -5.86
N ARG A 158 4.86 12.55 -6.60
CA ARG A 158 4.92 12.46 -8.06
C ARG A 158 5.14 13.83 -8.68
N LYS A 159 6.27 13.96 -9.37
CA LYS A 159 6.58 15.12 -10.22
C LYS A 159 6.73 14.65 -11.66
N GLU A 160 6.07 15.36 -12.57
CA GLU A 160 6.08 15.03 -14.01
C GLU A 160 7.50 14.94 -14.58
N ALA A 161 8.35 15.92 -14.26
CA ALA A 161 9.75 15.94 -14.70
C ALA A 161 10.56 14.72 -14.22
N GLU A 162 10.32 14.23 -13.00
CA GLU A 162 10.95 13.00 -12.50
C GLU A 162 10.37 11.76 -13.20
N GLY A 163 9.09 11.79 -13.56
CA GLY A 163 8.43 10.74 -14.33
C GLY A 163 9.06 10.54 -15.71
N ILE A 164 9.29 11.62 -16.46
CA ILE A 164 9.95 11.58 -17.78
C ILE A 164 11.36 10.99 -17.65
N LYS A 165 12.15 11.49 -16.68
CA LYS A 165 13.51 11.00 -16.43
C LYS A 165 13.53 9.51 -16.09
N ASN A 166 12.54 9.00 -15.36
CA ASN A 166 12.44 7.58 -15.03
C ASN A 166 12.04 6.73 -16.24
N LEU A 167 11.17 7.25 -17.12
CA LEU A 167 10.84 6.60 -18.38
C LEU A 167 12.06 6.49 -19.29
N ASP A 168 12.81 7.58 -19.46
CA ASP A 168 14.02 7.60 -20.29
C ASP A 168 15.05 6.57 -19.81
N LYS A 169 15.24 6.46 -18.48
CA LYS A 169 16.10 5.43 -17.90
C LYS A 169 15.60 4.01 -18.18
N ALA A 170 14.30 3.77 -18.08
CA ALA A 170 13.73 2.45 -18.34
C ALA A 170 13.87 2.06 -19.82
N LEU A 171 13.66 3.01 -20.73
CA LEU A 171 13.90 2.82 -22.17
C LEU A 171 15.38 2.56 -22.45
N ALA A 172 16.29 3.31 -21.83
CA ALA A 172 17.73 3.08 -21.99
C ALA A 172 18.14 1.64 -21.61
N ILE A 173 17.60 1.09 -20.52
CA ILE A 173 17.83 -0.30 -20.11
C ILE A 173 17.32 -1.30 -21.18
N LEU A 174 16.16 -1.02 -21.80
CA LEU A 174 15.59 -1.89 -22.84
C LEU A 174 16.30 -1.78 -24.19
N TYR A 175 16.91 -0.63 -24.49
CA TYR A 175 17.64 -0.36 -25.73
C TYR A 175 19.15 -0.57 -25.62
N THR A 176 19.67 -0.92 -24.43
CA THR A 176 21.06 -1.41 -24.34
C THR A 176 21.05 -2.81 -24.95
N PRO A 177 21.76 -3.08 -26.07
CA PRO A 177 21.82 -4.41 -26.63
C PRO A 177 22.32 -5.34 -25.53
N SER A 178 21.63 -6.46 -25.34
CA SER A 178 22.19 -7.60 -24.65
C SER A 178 23.43 -8.07 -25.41
N GLU A 179 24.58 -7.46 -25.11
CA GLU A 179 25.88 -8.02 -25.44
C GLU A 179 25.99 -9.34 -24.67
N GLU A 180 25.90 -10.42 -25.44
CA GLU A 180 26.51 -11.74 -25.27
C GLU A 180 26.64 -12.29 -23.85
N LYS A 181 25.88 -13.36 -23.59
CA LYS A 181 26.45 -14.65 -23.12
C LYS A 181 25.52 -15.82 -23.41
#